data_AF-A0A399EHG0-F1
#
_entry.id   AF-A0A399EHG0-F1
#
_cell.length_a   1.000
_cell.length_b   1.000
_cell.length_c   1.000
_cell.angle_alpha   90.00
_cell.angle_beta   90.00
_cell.angle_gamma   90.00
#
_symmetry.space_group_name_H-M   'P 1'
#
loop_
_entity.id
_entity.type
_entity.pdbx_description
1 polymer ?
#
loop_
_entity_poly.entity_id
_entity_poly.type
_entity_poly.pdbx_seq_one_letter_code
_entity_poly.pdbx_strand_id
1 'polypeptide(L)'
;MRPGPVELVTNAPADWPKVYLEGPLTAHTPTLHFITAVETRFRTSHVQVLEADVVRVTRQGVLVVPLRVKAPDGEYDLFFYPEADERAAGHFVAVHEIAQRYGRLRPVFYSTDDLFAIYPDDVGEVARQDRLFIQASLMPPKGQYAMWWAEQPGERFELSQTYLLFDRLYREIGGLEFSAFAQILIEIGMIQSEEEATAYTFPDQTVEIPLQGPEGIPMILSFSQTRGIRFHFHIQRTPPEYRELFLNLALLRFKLWRKQPEIASMPRLESPPLLWWQDLGKRLRSLSDDQAIGAVGSVKR
;
A
#
# COMPACT_ATOMS: atom_id res chain seq x y z
N MET A 1 -22.18 -24.69 -32.34
CA MET A 1 -20.95 -24.03 -32.83
C MET A 1 -20.15 -23.64 -31.60
N ARG A 2 -18.84 -23.94 -31.54
CA ARG A 2 -18.00 -23.33 -30.50
C ARG A 2 -17.89 -21.85 -30.86
N PRO A 3 -18.22 -20.91 -29.96
CA PRO A 3 -17.99 -19.50 -30.24
C PRO A 3 -16.50 -19.31 -30.57
N GLY A 4 -16.23 -18.56 -31.64
CA GLY A 4 -14.87 -18.26 -32.07
C GLY A 4 -14.13 -17.37 -31.05
N PRO A 5 -12.83 -17.12 -31.26
CA PRO A 5 -12.08 -16.23 -30.40
C PRO A 5 -12.67 -14.81 -30.41
N VAL A 6 -12.80 -14.21 -29.23
CA VAL A 6 -13.24 -12.82 -29.04
C VAL A 6 -12.00 -11.93 -28.96
N GLU A 7 -11.88 -10.94 -29.85
CA GLU A 7 -10.87 -9.90 -29.72
C GLU A 7 -11.26 -8.95 -28.59
N LEU A 8 -10.32 -8.64 -27.70
CA LEU A 8 -10.57 -7.73 -26.59
C LEU A 8 -10.37 -6.28 -27.00
N VAL A 9 -11.29 -5.42 -26.55
CA VAL A 9 -11.17 -3.96 -26.64
C VAL A 9 -10.22 -3.46 -25.55
N THR A 10 -9.42 -2.45 -25.86
CA THR A 10 -8.39 -1.93 -24.96
C THR A 10 -8.04 -0.48 -25.28
N ASN A 11 -7.58 0.26 -24.26
CA ASN A 11 -6.94 1.57 -24.41
C ASN A 11 -5.39 1.50 -24.47
N ALA A 12 -4.83 0.30 -24.67
CA ALA A 12 -3.40 0.10 -24.86
C ALA A 12 -2.85 0.89 -26.07
N PRO A 13 -1.54 1.20 -26.10
CA PRO A 13 -0.88 1.74 -27.30
C PRO A 13 -1.18 0.91 -28.56
N ALA A 14 -1.37 1.59 -29.69
CA ALA A 14 -1.85 0.96 -30.92
C ALA A 14 -0.89 -0.09 -31.52
N ASP A 15 0.39 -0.02 -31.16
CA ASP A 15 1.44 -0.95 -31.56
C ASP A 15 1.52 -2.22 -30.69
N TRP A 16 0.74 -2.30 -29.61
CA TRP A 16 0.66 -3.50 -28.78
C TRP A 16 -0.09 -4.64 -29.49
N PRO A 17 0.28 -5.90 -29.24
CA PRO A 17 -0.42 -7.05 -29.82
C PRO A 17 -1.91 -7.07 -29.45
N LYS A 18 -2.76 -7.40 -30.42
CA LYS A 18 -4.17 -7.71 -30.17
C LYS A 18 -4.30 -8.97 -29.33
N VAL A 19 -5.18 -8.92 -28.33
CA VAL A 19 -5.43 -10.02 -27.39
C VAL A 19 -6.77 -10.66 -27.70
N TYR A 20 -6.80 -11.99 -27.70
CA TYR A 20 -7.98 -12.78 -28.03
C TYR A 20 -8.23 -13.80 -26.92
N LEU A 21 -9.50 -14.02 -26.58
CA LEU A 21 -9.92 -15.06 -25.64
C LEU A 21 -10.83 -16.09 -26.32
N GLU A 22 -10.66 -17.35 -25.96
CA GLU A 22 -11.56 -18.41 -26.42
C GLU A 22 -12.83 -18.48 -25.56
N GLY A 23 -13.96 -18.77 -26.22
CA GLY A 23 -15.21 -19.13 -25.56
C GLY A 23 -16.16 -17.95 -25.33
N PRO A 24 -17.37 -18.21 -24.83
CA PRO A 24 -18.21 -17.15 -24.31
C PRO A 24 -17.63 -16.68 -22.97
N LEU A 25 -17.31 -15.39 -22.88
CA LEU A 25 -16.91 -14.77 -21.64
C LEU A 25 -18.15 -14.46 -20.80
N THR A 26 -18.05 -14.71 -19.49
CA THR A 26 -19.08 -14.40 -18.49
C THR A 26 -18.46 -13.63 -17.33
N ALA A 27 -19.26 -12.99 -16.49
CA ALA A 27 -18.84 -12.31 -15.27
C ALA A 27 -17.94 -13.16 -14.35
N HIS A 28 -18.04 -14.50 -14.44
CA HIS A 28 -17.25 -15.44 -13.63
C HIS A 28 -15.98 -15.93 -14.33
N THR A 29 -15.65 -15.39 -15.50
CA THR A 29 -14.42 -15.77 -16.20
C THR A 29 -13.21 -15.42 -15.33
N PRO A 30 -12.33 -16.39 -15.02
CA PRO A 30 -11.19 -16.13 -14.15
C PRO A 30 -10.23 -15.13 -14.76
N THR A 31 -9.72 -14.21 -13.95
CA THR A 31 -8.64 -13.27 -14.32
C THR A 31 -7.43 -13.98 -14.94
N LEU A 32 -7.13 -15.21 -14.47
CA LEU A 32 -6.04 -16.03 -15.01
C LEU A 32 -6.19 -16.34 -16.52
N HIS A 33 -7.42 -16.44 -17.03
CA HIS A 33 -7.65 -16.63 -18.46
C HIS A 33 -7.15 -15.43 -19.27
N PHE A 34 -7.41 -14.21 -18.79
CA PHE A 34 -6.91 -12.99 -19.41
C PHE A 34 -5.39 -12.89 -19.33
N ILE A 35 -4.82 -13.16 -18.15
CA ILE A 35 -3.36 -13.14 -17.95
C ILE A 35 -2.66 -14.08 -18.93
N THR A 36 -3.17 -15.31 -19.07
CA THR A 36 -2.62 -16.31 -19.98
C THR A 36 -2.68 -15.86 -21.44
N ALA A 37 -3.77 -15.22 -21.84
CA ALA A 37 -3.94 -14.71 -23.20
C ALA A 37 -3.00 -13.53 -23.51
N VAL A 38 -2.86 -12.59 -22.57
CA VAL A 38 -1.91 -11.48 -22.66
C VAL A 38 -0.48 -12.03 -22.76
N GLU A 39 -0.08 -12.91 -21.85
CA GLU A 39 1.27 -13.48 -21.83
C GLU A 39 1.60 -14.20 -23.14
N THR A 40 0.66 -14.99 -23.66
CA THR A 40 0.81 -15.72 -24.92
C THR A 40 1.05 -14.76 -26.09
N ARG A 41 0.30 -13.66 -26.15
CA ARG A 41 0.42 -12.66 -27.23
C ARG A 41 1.65 -11.78 -27.08
N PHE A 42 2.07 -11.50 -25.85
CA PHE A 42 3.18 -10.61 -25.57
C PHE A 42 4.55 -11.29 -25.70
N ARG A 43 4.61 -12.62 -25.61
CA ARG A 43 5.85 -13.41 -25.73
C ARG A 43 6.68 -13.11 -26.99
N THR A 44 6.03 -12.73 -28.09
CA THR A 44 6.70 -12.39 -29.36
C THR A 44 6.75 -10.88 -29.63
N SER A 45 6.45 -10.07 -28.62
CA SER A 45 6.35 -8.60 -28.71
C SER A 45 7.48 -7.91 -27.95
N HIS A 46 7.51 -6.57 -28.02
CA HIS A 46 8.40 -5.73 -27.22
C HIS A 46 7.89 -5.48 -25.79
N VAL A 47 6.71 -6.00 -25.43
CA VAL A 47 6.10 -5.85 -24.11
C VAL A 47 6.38 -7.10 -23.28
N GLN A 48 6.94 -6.90 -22.09
CA GLN A 48 7.30 -7.97 -21.15
C GLN A 48 6.27 -8.05 -20.02
N VAL A 49 5.76 -9.25 -19.74
CA VAL A 49 4.96 -9.50 -18.52
C VAL A 49 5.90 -9.53 -17.31
N LEU A 50 5.56 -8.78 -16.26
CA LEU A 50 6.36 -8.67 -15.04
C LEU A 50 5.81 -9.57 -13.93
N GLU A 51 4.67 -9.17 -13.35
CA GLU A 51 4.14 -9.72 -12.11
C GLU A 51 2.60 -9.67 -12.13
N ALA A 52 1.96 -10.66 -11.51
CA ALA A 52 0.51 -10.72 -11.34
C ALA A 52 0.10 -10.38 -9.90
N ASP A 53 -1.14 -9.94 -9.73
CA ASP A 53 -1.76 -9.58 -8.44
C ASP A 53 -0.90 -8.60 -7.61
N VAL A 54 -0.37 -7.58 -8.30
CA VAL A 54 0.53 -6.60 -7.70
C VAL A 54 -0.25 -5.58 -6.90
N VAL A 55 0.25 -5.27 -5.71
CA VAL A 55 -0.32 -4.27 -4.83
C VAL A 55 0.35 -2.92 -5.09
N ARG A 56 -0.42 -1.85 -5.38
CA ARG A 56 0.10 -0.48 -5.56
C ARG A 56 -0.44 0.44 -4.48
N VAL A 57 0.44 1.17 -3.79
CA VAL A 57 0.05 2.13 -2.76
C VAL A 57 -0.27 3.48 -3.41
N THR A 58 -1.41 4.05 -3.01
CA THR A 58 -1.93 5.33 -3.50
C THR A 58 -2.36 6.19 -2.30
N ARG A 59 -2.67 7.47 -2.54
CA ARG A 59 -3.16 8.36 -1.47
C ARG A 59 -4.54 7.96 -0.94
N GLN A 60 -5.30 7.15 -1.69
CA GLN A 60 -6.63 6.69 -1.29
C GLN A 60 -6.61 5.31 -0.63
N GLY A 61 -5.43 4.68 -0.54
CA GLY A 61 -5.28 3.32 -0.05
C GLY A 61 -4.53 2.47 -1.07
N VAL A 62 -4.89 1.21 -1.17
CA VAL A 62 -4.17 0.21 -1.96
C VAL A 62 -5.00 -0.25 -3.15
N LEU A 63 -4.43 -0.16 -4.34
CA LEU A 63 -5.02 -0.71 -5.56
C LEU A 63 -4.39 -2.08 -5.85
N VAL A 64 -5.23 -3.08 -6.10
CA VAL A 64 -4.77 -4.40 -6.57
C VAL A 64 -4.78 -4.37 -8.09
N VAL A 65 -3.62 -4.61 -8.69
CA VAL A 65 -3.40 -4.62 -10.13
C VAL A 65 -3.26 -6.08 -10.59
N PRO A 66 -4.20 -6.60 -11.39
CA PRO A 66 -4.17 -7.98 -11.85
C PRO A 66 -2.87 -8.38 -12.55
N LEU A 67 -2.31 -7.51 -13.39
CA LEU A 67 -1.09 -7.80 -14.12
C LEU A 67 -0.29 -6.52 -14.39
N ARG A 68 1.02 -6.56 -14.17
CA ARG A 68 1.94 -5.51 -14.59
C ARG A 68 2.76 -5.95 -15.78
N VAL A 69 2.97 -5.03 -16.71
CA VAL A 69 3.80 -5.25 -17.90
C VAL A 69 4.77 -4.09 -18.09
N LYS A 70 5.84 -4.33 -18.84
CA LYS A 70 6.85 -3.34 -19.21
C LYS A 70 6.95 -3.24 -20.72
N ALA A 71 6.73 -2.05 -21.24
CA ALA A 71 6.97 -1.68 -22.63
C ALA A 71 8.19 -0.73 -22.73
N PRO A 72 8.69 -0.41 -23.93
CA PRO A 72 9.86 0.46 -24.12
C PRO A 72 9.74 1.84 -23.46
N ASP A 73 8.52 2.36 -23.33
CA ASP A 73 8.20 3.68 -22.80
C ASP A 73 7.77 3.67 -21.32
N GLY A 74 7.66 2.49 -20.68
CA GLY A 74 7.48 2.36 -19.24
C GLY A 74 6.69 1.14 -18.80
N GLU A 75 6.28 1.16 -17.53
CA GLU A 75 5.50 0.09 -16.90
C GLU A 75 4.02 0.45 -16.86
N TYR A 76 3.17 -0.54 -17.14
CA TYR A 76 1.73 -0.42 -17.26
C TYR A 76 1.01 -1.39 -16.33
N ASP A 77 -0.17 -0.97 -15.87
CA ASP A 77 -1.01 -1.68 -14.91
C ASP A 77 -2.28 -2.15 -15.62
N LEU A 78 -2.41 -3.46 -15.85
CA LEU A 78 -3.48 -4.04 -16.66
C LEU A 78 -4.66 -4.47 -15.79
N PHE A 79 -5.86 -4.14 -16.25
CA PHE A 79 -7.15 -4.48 -15.66
C PHE A 79 -7.99 -5.28 -16.65
N PHE A 80 -8.71 -6.28 -16.16
CA PHE A 80 -9.43 -7.24 -16.98
C PHE A 80 -10.91 -7.24 -16.65
N TYR A 81 -11.75 -7.16 -17.69
CA TYR A 81 -13.19 -7.02 -17.56
C TYR A 81 -13.89 -8.01 -18.50
N PRO A 82 -14.38 -9.15 -17.99
CA PRO A 82 -15.06 -10.12 -18.84
C PRO A 82 -16.41 -9.65 -19.37
N GLU A 83 -17.03 -8.69 -18.68
CA GLU A 83 -18.22 -8.00 -19.12
C GLU A 83 -17.95 -6.49 -19.12
N ALA A 84 -18.29 -5.83 -20.22
CA ALA A 84 -18.25 -4.37 -20.34
C ALA A 84 -19.62 -3.81 -19.94
N ASP A 85 -19.83 -3.67 -18.63
CA ASP A 85 -21.05 -3.10 -18.05
C ASP A 85 -20.75 -1.77 -17.32
N GLU A 86 -21.79 -1.13 -16.78
CA GLU A 86 -21.64 0.13 -16.03
C GLU A 86 -20.71 -0.03 -14.81
N ARG A 87 -20.69 -1.20 -14.17
CA ARG A 87 -19.82 -1.46 -13.02
C ARG A 87 -18.34 -1.53 -13.44
N ALA A 88 -18.04 -2.21 -14.54
CA ALA A 88 -16.70 -2.29 -15.12
C ALA A 88 -16.21 -0.90 -15.55
N ALA A 89 -17.07 -0.13 -16.23
CA ALA A 89 -16.79 1.24 -16.62
C ALA A 89 -16.53 2.13 -15.40
N GLY A 90 -17.41 2.11 -14.38
CA GLY A 90 -17.25 2.85 -13.13
C GLY A 90 -15.96 2.50 -12.39
N HIS A 91 -15.62 1.21 -12.32
CA HIS A 91 -14.33 0.76 -11.75
C HIS A 91 -13.13 1.32 -12.53
N PHE A 92 -13.14 1.23 -13.86
CA PHE A 92 -12.01 1.71 -14.66
C PHE A 92 -11.88 3.25 -14.61
N VAL A 93 -13.00 3.98 -14.59
CA VAL A 93 -13.03 5.43 -14.38
C VAL A 93 -12.36 5.78 -13.05
N ALA A 94 -12.74 5.12 -11.95
CA ALA A 94 -12.12 5.35 -10.65
C ALA A 94 -10.60 5.09 -10.67
N VAL A 95 -10.16 4.00 -11.31
CA VAL A 95 -8.73 3.70 -11.50
C VAL A 95 -8.03 4.80 -12.30
N HIS A 96 -8.65 5.28 -13.37
CA HIS A 96 -8.11 6.33 -14.22
C HIS A 96 -7.99 7.68 -13.48
N GLU A 97 -8.98 8.02 -12.65
CA GLU A 97 -8.92 9.22 -11.80
C GLU A 97 -7.77 9.18 -10.79
N ILE A 98 -7.50 8.01 -10.19
CA ILE A 98 -6.33 7.81 -9.32
C ILE A 98 -5.05 8.02 -10.10
N ALA A 99 -4.96 7.44 -11.31
CA ALA A 99 -3.79 7.55 -12.17
C ALA A 99 -3.49 9.01 -12.55
N GLN A 100 -4.50 9.75 -13.00
CA GLN A 100 -4.36 11.16 -13.40
C GLN A 100 -3.91 12.06 -12.25
N ARG A 101 -4.42 11.81 -11.03
CA ARG A 101 -4.14 12.68 -9.88
C ARG A 101 -2.76 12.46 -9.26
N TYR A 102 -2.21 11.25 -9.36
CA TYR A 102 -1.01 10.86 -8.59
C TYR A 102 0.16 10.33 -9.44
N GLY A 103 -0.01 10.09 -10.75
CA GLY A 103 1.08 9.83 -11.70
C GLY A 103 1.84 8.51 -11.55
N ARG A 104 1.51 7.67 -10.56
CA ARG A 104 2.19 6.37 -10.32
C ARG A 104 1.60 5.21 -11.09
N LEU A 105 0.38 5.33 -11.60
CA LEU A 105 -0.34 4.26 -12.31
C LEU A 105 -0.42 4.58 -13.79
N ARG A 106 -0.26 3.57 -14.64
CA ARG A 106 -0.53 3.68 -16.09
C ARG A 106 -1.56 2.62 -16.48
N PRO A 107 -2.86 2.87 -16.22
CA PRO A 107 -3.89 1.86 -16.33
C PRO A 107 -4.24 1.55 -17.78
N VAL A 108 -4.28 0.26 -18.10
CA VAL A 108 -4.76 -0.29 -19.37
C VAL A 108 -5.87 -1.28 -19.08
N PHE A 109 -7.02 -1.17 -19.74
CA PHE A 109 -8.06 -2.19 -19.66
C PHE A 109 -7.98 -3.17 -20.83
N TYR A 110 -8.46 -4.38 -20.59
CA TYR A 110 -8.87 -5.32 -21.63
C TYR A 110 -10.28 -5.81 -21.30
N SER A 111 -11.21 -5.60 -22.21
CA SER A 111 -12.64 -5.87 -22.03
C SER A 111 -13.30 -6.44 -23.28
N THR A 112 -14.54 -6.91 -23.16
CA THR A 112 -15.34 -7.41 -24.29
C THR A 112 -15.92 -6.31 -25.18
N ASP A 113 -16.07 -5.09 -24.66
CA ASP A 113 -16.53 -3.90 -25.40
C ASP A 113 -15.84 -2.64 -24.85
N ASP A 114 -15.97 -1.50 -25.52
CA ASP A 114 -15.34 -0.23 -25.13
C ASP A 114 -15.94 0.34 -23.84
N LEU A 115 -15.15 0.29 -22.75
CA LEU A 115 -15.56 0.84 -21.46
C LEU A 115 -15.73 2.36 -21.49
N PHE A 116 -15.07 3.09 -22.41
CA PHE A 116 -15.23 4.54 -22.52
C PHE A 116 -16.53 4.96 -23.22
N ALA A 117 -17.19 4.04 -23.91
CA ALA A 117 -18.51 4.29 -24.51
C ALA A 117 -19.66 4.15 -23.50
N ILE A 118 -19.39 3.63 -22.30
CA ILE A 118 -20.37 3.38 -21.25
C ILE A 118 -20.26 4.50 -20.21
N TYR A 119 -21.38 5.16 -19.89
CA TYR A 119 -21.46 6.19 -18.85
C TYR A 119 -21.96 5.54 -17.56
N PRO A 120 -21.10 5.34 -16.54
CA PRO A 120 -21.52 4.68 -15.31
C PRO A 120 -22.33 5.63 -14.42
N ASP A 121 -23.40 5.11 -13.81
CA ASP A 121 -24.20 5.84 -12.82
C ASP A 121 -23.44 6.07 -11.49
N ASP A 122 -22.48 5.19 -11.17
CA ASP A 122 -21.66 5.27 -9.96
C ASP A 122 -20.17 5.00 -10.25
N VAL A 123 -19.31 5.79 -9.62
CA VAL A 123 -17.85 5.64 -9.65
C VAL A 123 -17.42 5.15 -8.27
N GLY A 124 -17.35 3.82 -8.12
CA GLY A 124 -17.11 3.17 -6.84
C GLY A 124 -15.69 3.36 -6.27
N GLU A 125 -15.51 2.98 -5.00
CA GLU A 125 -14.19 2.98 -4.34
C GLU A 125 -13.38 1.75 -4.77
N VAL A 126 -12.24 1.98 -5.43
CA VAL A 126 -11.33 0.93 -5.92
C VAL A 126 -10.09 0.73 -5.05
N ALA A 127 -9.79 1.71 -4.19
CA ALA A 127 -8.63 1.67 -3.30
C ALA A 127 -9.02 1.07 -1.95
N ARG A 128 -8.38 -0.03 -1.59
CA ARG A 128 -8.58 -0.75 -0.34
C ARG A 128 -7.85 -0.07 0.82
N GLN A 129 -8.56 0.09 1.94
CA GLN A 129 -8.02 0.63 3.19
C GLN A 129 -8.18 -0.37 4.35
N ASP A 130 -8.70 -1.56 4.06
CA ASP A 130 -9.09 -2.55 5.04
C ASP A 130 -7.92 -3.33 5.65
N ARG A 131 -6.69 -3.13 5.16
CA ARG A 131 -5.45 -3.74 5.67
C ARG A 131 -4.24 -2.86 5.36
N LEU A 132 -3.12 -3.11 6.04
CA LEU A 132 -1.83 -2.47 5.71
C LEU A 132 -1.07 -3.13 4.56
N PHE A 133 -1.50 -4.32 4.11
CA PHE A 133 -0.84 -5.11 3.05
C PHE A 133 0.65 -5.41 3.33
N ILE A 134 0.96 -5.63 4.60
CA ILE A 134 2.28 -6.00 5.11
C ILE A 134 2.35 -7.51 5.39
N GLN A 135 3.55 -8.07 5.36
CA GLN A 135 3.83 -9.46 5.73
C GLN A 135 5.07 -9.53 6.62
N ALA A 136 5.11 -10.48 7.56
CA ALA A 136 6.30 -10.74 8.34
C ALA A 136 7.43 -11.27 7.44
N SER A 137 8.65 -10.75 7.63
CA SER A 137 9.84 -11.17 6.89
C SER A 137 10.86 -11.81 7.82
N LEU A 138 11.26 -13.04 7.50
CA LEU A 138 12.30 -13.76 8.25
C LEU A 138 13.71 -13.30 7.88
N MET A 139 13.88 -12.70 6.70
CA MET A 139 15.18 -12.30 6.16
C MET A 139 15.12 -10.87 5.62
N PRO A 140 15.03 -9.86 6.50
CA PRO A 140 15.11 -8.48 6.05
C PRO A 140 16.47 -8.23 5.38
N PRO A 141 16.52 -7.48 4.27
CA PRO A 141 17.76 -7.03 3.67
C PRO A 141 18.63 -6.28 4.70
N LYS A 142 19.94 -6.55 4.67
CA LYS A 142 20.92 -5.77 5.44
C LYS A 142 20.93 -4.33 4.97
N GLY A 143 21.15 -3.40 5.90
CA GLY A 143 21.18 -1.98 5.59
C GLY A 143 20.71 -1.10 6.74
N GLN A 144 20.51 0.17 6.42
CA GLN A 144 20.01 1.17 7.35
C GLN A 144 18.52 1.40 7.10
N TYR A 145 17.76 1.34 8.18
CA TYR A 145 16.34 1.62 8.23
C TYR A 145 16.12 2.85 9.10
N ALA A 146 15.22 3.73 8.68
CA ALA A 146 14.87 4.92 9.45
C ALA A 146 13.40 5.27 9.27
N MET A 147 12.81 5.93 10.25
CA MET A 147 11.47 6.51 10.12
C MET A 147 11.45 7.66 9.11
N TRP A 148 12.57 8.38 8.97
CA TRP A 148 12.76 9.47 8.03
C TRP A 148 14.24 9.69 7.74
N TRP A 149 14.53 10.21 6.55
CA TRP A 149 15.83 10.72 6.13
C TRP A 149 15.60 11.86 5.13
N ALA A 150 16.53 12.82 5.09
CA ALA A 150 16.55 13.88 4.09
C ALA A 150 16.84 13.29 2.71
N GLU A 151 16.07 13.67 1.72
CA GLU A 151 16.25 13.28 0.32
C GLU A 151 17.09 14.30 -0.43
N GLN A 152 16.95 15.57 -0.04
CA GLN A 152 17.77 16.67 -0.51
C GLN A 152 18.50 17.34 0.65
N PRO A 153 19.72 17.87 0.42
CA PRO A 153 20.45 18.62 1.44
C PRO A 153 19.62 19.79 1.99
N GLY A 154 19.53 19.90 3.33
CA GLY A 154 18.83 20.98 4.02
C GLY A 154 17.34 20.74 4.27
N GLU A 155 16.80 19.58 3.88
CA GLU A 155 15.47 19.15 4.32
C GLU A 155 15.46 18.89 5.82
N ARG A 156 14.44 19.43 6.50
CA ARG A 156 14.27 19.30 7.95
C ARG A 156 13.08 18.42 8.28
N PHE A 157 13.26 17.46 9.17
CA PHE A 157 12.23 16.48 9.49
C PHE A 157 10.93 17.11 9.95
N GLU A 158 10.98 18.06 10.88
CA GLU A 158 9.82 18.74 11.47
C GLU A 158 9.02 19.58 10.48
N LEU A 159 9.60 19.90 9.32
CA LEU A 159 8.93 20.60 8.22
C LEU A 159 8.41 19.64 7.15
N SER A 160 8.75 18.35 7.23
CA SER A 160 8.38 17.36 6.22
C SER A 160 6.92 16.90 6.34
N GLN A 161 6.35 16.46 5.22
CA GLN A 161 5.04 15.79 5.20
C GLN A 161 5.05 14.48 6.01
N THR A 162 6.21 13.82 6.10
CA THR A 162 6.40 12.62 6.93
C THR A 162 6.16 12.92 8.43
N TYR A 163 6.68 14.04 8.95
CA TYR A 163 6.41 14.45 10.33
C TYR A 163 4.92 14.70 10.58
N LEU A 164 4.23 15.39 9.66
CA LEU A 164 2.79 15.62 9.76
C LEU A 164 2.00 14.30 9.80
N LEU A 165 2.40 13.31 9.00
CA LEU A 165 1.76 12.00 9.00
C LEU A 165 2.00 11.24 10.32
N PHE A 166 3.22 11.24 10.85
CA PHE A 166 3.48 10.65 12.16
C PHE A 166 2.73 11.36 13.29
N ASP A 167 2.68 12.69 13.31
CA ASP A 167 1.90 13.43 14.32
C ASP A 167 0.43 13.05 14.29
N ARG A 168 -0.15 12.90 13.10
CA ARG A 168 -1.53 12.43 12.95
C ARG A 168 -1.69 10.98 13.41
N LEU A 169 -0.75 10.10 13.10
CA LEU A 169 -0.76 8.70 13.57
C LEU A 169 -0.76 8.65 15.11
N TYR A 170 0.21 9.28 15.76
CA TYR A 170 0.31 9.31 17.23
C TYR A 170 -0.95 9.87 17.90
N ARG A 171 -1.58 10.90 17.32
CA ARG A 171 -2.85 11.44 17.83
C ARG A 171 -4.03 10.50 17.60
N GLU A 172 -4.05 9.80 16.48
CA GLU A 172 -5.17 8.91 16.10
C GLU A 172 -5.27 7.70 17.03
N ILE A 173 -4.13 7.12 17.41
CA ILE A 173 -4.05 5.95 18.30
C ILE A 173 -3.68 6.31 19.74
N GLY A 174 -3.74 7.59 20.12
CA GLY A 174 -3.38 8.07 21.44
C GLY A 174 -4.17 7.38 22.55
N GLY A 175 -3.48 6.59 23.38
CA GLY A 175 -4.07 5.79 24.47
C GLY A 175 -4.61 4.43 24.02
N LEU A 176 -4.35 4.04 22.76
CA LEU A 176 -4.75 2.78 22.12
C LEU A 176 -3.55 2.12 21.40
N GLU A 177 -2.32 2.50 21.72
CA GLU A 177 -1.13 2.09 20.96
C GLU A 177 -0.87 0.59 21.02
N PHE A 178 -1.11 -0.01 22.19
CA PHE A 178 -0.98 -1.45 22.38
C PHE A 178 -2.02 -2.20 21.53
N SER A 179 -3.29 -1.81 21.60
CA SER A 179 -4.35 -2.42 20.80
C SER A 179 -4.09 -2.26 19.31
N ALA A 180 -3.65 -1.08 18.86
CA ALA A 180 -3.25 -0.86 17.47
C ALA A 180 -2.07 -1.77 17.07
N PHE A 181 -1.11 -2.00 17.96
CA PHE A 181 0.01 -2.89 17.70
C PHE A 181 -0.44 -4.36 17.61
N ALA A 182 -1.30 -4.80 18.52
CA ALA A 182 -1.90 -6.13 18.49
C ALA A 182 -2.68 -6.36 17.19
N GLN A 183 -3.46 -5.39 16.71
CA GLN A 183 -4.14 -5.47 15.42
C GLN A 183 -3.16 -5.64 14.25
N ILE A 184 -2.02 -4.95 14.27
CA ILE A 184 -0.95 -5.16 13.27
C ILE A 184 -0.42 -6.61 13.35
N LEU A 185 -0.18 -7.13 14.56
CA LEU A 185 0.29 -8.51 14.76
C LEU A 185 -0.70 -9.57 14.25
N ILE A 186 -2.00 -9.33 14.46
CA ILE A 186 -3.08 -10.16 13.91
C ILE A 186 -3.06 -10.10 12.37
N GLU A 187 -2.92 -8.91 11.79
CA GLU A 187 -2.90 -8.74 10.33
C GLU A 187 -1.76 -9.49 9.64
N ILE A 188 -0.60 -9.60 10.30
CA ILE A 188 0.57 -10.35 9.81
C ILE A 188 0.58 -11.81 10.27
N GLY A 189 -0.45 -12.27 10.99
CA GLY A 189 -0.62 -13.66 11.43
C GLY A 189 0.35 -14.11 12.51
N MET A 190 0.92 -13.18 13.29
CA MET A 190 1.82 -13.51 14.40
C MET A 190 1.07 -13.90 15.68
N ILE A 191 -0.15 -13.40 15.85
CA ILE A 191 -1.07 -13.75 16.94
C ILE A 191 -2.50 -13.90 16.38
N GLN A 192 -3.39 -14.53 17.11
CA GLN A 192 -4.79 -14.72 16.71
C GLN A 192 -5.75 -13.73 17.35
N SER A 193 -5.41 -13.20 18.53
CA SER A 193 -6.24 -12.25 19.28
C SER A 193 -5.40 -11.29 20.11
N GLU A 194 -6.00 -10.17 20.52
CA GLU A 194 -5.35 -9.21 21.42
C GLU A 194 -5.07 -9.80 22.82
N GLU A 195 -5.88 -10.76 23.27
CA GLU A 195 -5.65 -11.50 24.52
C GLU A 195 -4.30 -12.25 24.49
N GLU A 196 -3.96 -12.83 23.34
CA GLU A 196 -2.65 -13.48 23.13
C GLU A 196 -1.51 -12.46 23.29
N ALA A 197 -1.68 -11.23 22.78
CA ALA A 197 -0.69 -10.16 22.94
C ALA A 197 -0.46 -9.79 24.40
N THR A 198 -1.51 -9.81 25.24
CA THR A 198 -1.36 -9.50 26.68
C THR A 198 -0.64 -10.59 27.46
N ALA A 199 -0.68 -11.84 26.98
CA ALA A 199 0.11 -12.95 27.53
C ALA A 199 1.61 -12.81 27.18
N TYR A 200 1.92 -12.21 26.04
CA TYR A 200 3.27 -11.72 25.77
C TYR A 200 3.48 -10.43 26.55
N THR A 201 3.89 -10.54 27.82
CA THR A 201 4.39 -9.38 28.58
C THR A 201 5.54 -8.79 27.78
N PHE A 202 5.30 -7.77 26.94
CA PHE A 202 6.37 -7.06 26.27
C PHE A 202 7.12 -6.32 27.38
N PRO A 203 8.34 -6.76 27.73
CA PRO A 203 9.11 -6.04 28.73
C PRO A 203 9.34 -4.60 28.22
N ASP A 204 9.87 -3.71 29.05
CA ASP A 204 10.26 -2.33 28.65
C ASP A 204 11.24 -2.25 27.45
N GLN A 205 11.57 -3.38 26.83
CA GLN A 205 12.38 -3.52 25.63
C GLN A 205 11.59 -3.18 24.37
N THR A 206 12.32 -2.66 23.38
CA THR A 206 11.77 -2.44 22.04
C THR A 206 11.67 -3.76 21.30
N VAL A 207 10.47 -4.10 20.84
CA VAL A 207 10.25 -5.19 19.89
C VAL A 207 10.51 -4.67 18.49
N GLU A 208 11.20 -5.46 17.67
CA GLU A 208 11.41 -5.18 16.25
C GLU A 208 11.00 -6.37 15.41
N ILE A 209 10.07 -6.15 14.49
CA ILE A 209 9.53 -7.15 13.58
C ILE A 209 9.90 -6.72 12.17
N PRO A 210 10.76 -7.47 11.47
CA PRO A 210 11.02 -7.20 10.07
C PRO A 210 9.79 -7.53 9.23
N LEU A 211 9.45 -6.63 8.31
CA LEU A 211 8.27 -6.72 7.46
C LEU A 211 8.65 -6.52 6.00
N GLN A 212 7.80 -7.04 5.13
CA GLN A 212 7.69 -6.62 3.75
C GLN A 212 6.40 -5.82 3.60
N GLY A 213 6.51 -4.56 3.20
CA GLY A 213 5.39 -3.69 2.91
C GLY A 213 4.77 -3.94 1.53
N PRO A 214 3.65 -3.26 1.23
CA PRO A 214 3.08 -3.30 -0.12
C PRO A 214 4.13 -2.89 -1.16
N GLU A 215 4.00 -3.35 -2.41
CA GLU A 215 5.04 -3.22 -3.46
C GLU A 215 6.39 -3.89 -3.11
N GLY A 216 6.42 -4.76 -2.09
CA GLY A 216 7.62 -5.52 -1.72
C GLY A 216 8.68 -4.74 -0.95
N ILE A 217 8.37 -3.52 -0.48
CA ILE A 217 9.34 -2.63 0.17
C ILE A 217 9.77 -3.17 1.55
N PRO A 218 11.08 -3.33 1.82
CA PRO A 218 11.54 -3.79 3.13
C PRO A 218 11.33 -2.75 4.23
N MET A 219 10.78 -3.20 5.35
CA MET A 219 10.46 -2.34 6.50
C MET A 219 10.77 -3.04 7.83
N ILE A 220 10.85 -2.26 8.91
CA ILE A 220 10.87 -2.76 10.28
C ILE A 220 9.75 -2.06 11.04
N LEU A 221 8.87 -2.85 11.64
CA LEU A 221 7.93 -2.39 12.64
C LEU A 221 8.61 -2.48 13.99
N SER A 222 8.67 -1.38 14.74
CA SER A 222 9.12 -1.41 16.13
C SER A 222 8.04 -0.94 17.08
N PHE A 223 7.98 -1.54 18.25
CA PHE A 223 7.05 -1.17 19.32
C PHE A 223 7.74 -1.11 20.68
N SER A 224 7.37 -0.14 21.51
CA SER A 224 7.72 -0.08 22.93
C SER A 224 6.63 0.71 23.66
N GLN A 225 6.46 0.47 24.96
CA GLN A 225 5.44 1.19 25.74
C GLN A 225 5.71 2.71 25.81
N THR A 226 6.97 3.14 25.73
CA THR A 226 7.35 4.56 25.82
C THR A 226 7.30 5.31 24.50
N ARG A 227 7.53 4.64 23.36
CA ARG A 227 7.59 5.28 22.03
C ARG A 227 6.48 4.84 21.07
N GLY A 228 5.67 3.85 21.45
CA GLY A 228 4.58 3.32 20.63
C GLY A 228 5.05 2.65 19.34
N ILE A 229 4.17 2.60 18.35
CA ILE A 229 4.39 2.02 17.02
C ILE A 229 5.26 2.95 16.18
N ARG A 230 6.30 2.40 15.57
CA ARG A 230 7.15 3.11 14.60
C ARG A 230 7.43 2.23 13.39
N PHE A 231 7.29 2.81 12.20
CA PHE A 231 7.62 2.19 10.93
C PHE A 231 8.96 2.73 10.44
N HIS A 232 9.92 1.84 10.24
CA HIS A 232 11.24 2.17 9.70
C HIS A 232 11.36 1.61 8.29
N PHE A 233 11.79 2.44 7.35
CA PHE A 233 11.89 2.08 5.95
C PHE A 233 13.36 1.95 5.54
N HIS A 234 13.67 1.01 4.64
CA HIS A 234 15.03 0.83 4.15
C HIS A 234 15.45 2.03 3.30
N ILE A 235 16.45 2.80 3.75
CA ILE A 235 16.82 4.11 3.16
C ILE A 235 17.13 4.00 1.66
N GLN A 236 17.88 2.97 1.25
CA GLN A 236 18.31 2.83 -0.16
C GLN A 236 17.29 2.12 -1.08
N ARG A 237 16.24 1.50 -0.51
CA ARG A 237 15.29 0.66 -1.27
C ARG A 237 13.88 1.22 -1.25
N THR A 238 13.63 2.27 -0.48
CA THR A 238 12.32 2.90 -0.37
C THR A 238 12.31 4.16 -1.20
N PRO A 239 11.46 4.25 -2.24
CA PRO A 239 11.22 5.51 -2.91
C PRO A 239 10.69 6.55 -1.92
N PRO A 240 11.17 7.80 -1.96
CA PRO A 240 10.62 8.92 -1.20
C PRO A 240 9.11 8.93 -0.96
N GLU A 241 8.36 8.94 -2.05
CA GLU A 241 6.90 9.03 -2.07
C GLU A 241 6.23 7.81 -1.43
N TYR A 242 6.86 6.64 -1.47
CA TYR A 242 6.31 5.44 -0.86
C TYR A 242 6.14 5.61 0.66
N ARG A 243 7.13 6.22 1.34
CA ARG A 243 7.10 6.45 2.79
C ARG A 243 5.82 7.19 3.18
N GLU A 244 5.49 8.26 2.48
CA GLU A 244 4.32 9.08 2.76
C GLU A 244 3.01 8.36 2.41
N LEU A 245 2.98 7.65 1.28
CA LEU A 245 1.82 6.86 0.86
C LEU A 245 1.49 5.76 1.87
N PHE A 246 2.52 5.03 2.35
CA PHE A 246 2.35 4.00 3.36
C PHE A 246 1.87 4.58 4.70
N LEU A 247 2.47 5.68 5.17
CA LEU A 247 2.04 6.30 6.44
C LEU A 247 0.61 6.84 6.35
N ASN A 248 0.19 7.33 5.18
CA ASN A 248 -1.20 7.69 4.94
C ASN A 248 -2.14 6.47 4.93
N LEU A 249 -1.73 5.36 4.32
CA LEU A 249 -2.46 4.08 4.41
C LEU A 249 -2.62 3.64 5.87
N ALA A 250 -1.54 3.70 6.66
CA ALA A 250 -1.58 3.39 8.08
C ALA A 250 -2.56 4.28 8.85
N LEU A 251 -2.60 5.57 8.53
CA LEU A 251 -3.53 6.52 9.15
C LEU A 251 -4.99 6.20 8.79
N LEU A 252 -5.26 5.88 7.52
CA LEU A 252 -6.59 5.46 7.07
C LEU A 252 -7.01 4.18 7.80
N ARG A 253 -6.10 3.21 7.91
CA ARG A 253 -6.35 1.95 8.60
C ARG A 253 -6.66 2.16 10.09
N PHE A 254 -5.86 2.97 10.78
CA PHE A 254 -6.07 3.27 12.20
C PHE A 254 -7.40 3.99 12.46
N LYS A 255 -7.83 4.88 11.55
CA LYS A 255 -9.16 5.50 11.62
C LYS A 255 -10.30 4.49 11.48
N LEU A 256 -10.14 3.49 10.61
CA LEU A 256 -11.13 2.42 10.46
C LEU A 256 -11.18 1.56 11.72
N TRP A 257 -10.04 1.18 12.28
CA TRP A 257 -9.98 0.47 13.57
C TRP A 257 -10.64 1.24 14.69
N ARG A 258 -10.36 2.54 14.82
CA ARG A 258 -10.96 3.36 15.89
C ARG A 258 -12.49 3.44 15.82
N LYS A 259 -13.08 3.17 14.65
CA LYS A 259 -14.53 3.13 14.45
C LYS A 259 -15.13 1.76 14.78
N GLN A 260 -14.32 0.72 14.96
CA GLN A 260 -14.82 -0.60 15.34
C GLN A 260 -15.45 -0.54 16.74
N PRO A 261 -16.65 -1.11 16.95
CA PRO A 261 -17.37 -1.01 18.22
C PRO A 261 -16.56 -1.45 19.45
N GLU A 262 -15.78 -2.52 19.29
CA GLU A 262 -14.90 -3.09 20.30
C GLU A 262 -13.82 -2.10 20.76
N ILE A 263 -13.26 -1.30 19.85
CA ILE A 263 -12.21 -0.31 20.15
C ILE A 263 -12.83 1.02 20.59
N ALA A 264 -13.93 1.43 19.94
CA ALA A 264 -14.60 2.70 20.23
C ALA A 264 -15.14 2.78 21.67
N SER A 265 -15.41 1.63 22.28
CA SER A 265 -15.86 1.51 23.67
C SER A 265 -14.72 1.43 24.71
N MET A 266 -13.47 1.29 24.28
CA MET A 266 -12.32 1.21 25.19
C MET A 266 -12.04 2.58 25.84
N PRO A 267 -11.70 2.62 27.14
CA PRO A 267 -11.27 3.84 27.80
C PRO A 267 -9.93 4.29 27.21
N ARG A 268 -9.79 5.60 26.96
CA ARG A 268 -8.50 6.17 26.57
C ARG A 268 -7.58 6.23 27.78
N LEU A 269 -6.47 5.51 27.69
CA LEU A 269 -5.43 5.55 28.70
C LEU A 269 -4.54 6.78 28.51
N GLU A 270 -3.72 7.08 29.52
CA GLU A 270 -2.58 7.98 29.32
C GLU A 270 -1.68 7.42 28.21
N SER A 271 -1.16 8.30 27.36
CA SER A 271 -0.32 7.92 26.22
C SER A 271 1.10 8.43 26.40
N PRO A 272 1.98 7.64 27.07
CA PRO A 272 3.42 7.89 27.04
C PRO A 272 3.98 8.07 25.62
N PRO A 273 3.57 7.27 24.60
CA PRO A 273 4.02 7.46 23.23
C PRO A 273 3.69 8.83 22.63
N LEU A 274 2.46 9.33 22.82
CA LEU A 274 2.06 10.64 22.31
C LEU A 274 2.79 11.76 23.03
N LEU A 275 2.96 11.67 24.34
CA LEU A 275 3.72 12.65 25.13
C LEU A 275 5.20 12.68 24.68
N TRP A 276 5.82 11.52 24.53
CA TRP A 276 7.17 11.38 23.99
C TRP A 276 7.29 12.03 22.60
N TRP A 277 6.33 11.78 21.71
CA TRP A 277 6.31 12.34 20.36
C TRP A 277 6.21 13.87 20.39
N GLN A 278 5.32 14.43 21.22
CA GLN A 278 5.18 15.88 21.37
C GLN A 278 6.45 16.53 21.90
N ASP A 279 7.14 15.89 22.85
CA ASP A 279 8.40 16.37 23.40
C ASP A 279 9.57 16.21 22.42
N LEU A 280 9.56 15.18 21.58
CA LEU A 280 10.48 15.05 20.45
C LEU A 280 10.29 16.22 19.47
N GLY A 281 9.06 16.55 19.09
CA GLY A 281 8.75 17.69 18.21
C GLY A 281 9.31 19.02 18.71
N LYS A 282 9.31 19.25 20.03
CA LYS A 282 9.92 20.45 20.63
C LYS A 282 11.45 20.46 20.46
N ARG A 283 12.10 19.31 20.66
CA ARG A 283 13.56 19.15 20.58
C ARG A 283 14.11 19.23 19.16
N LEU A 284 13.38 18.67 18.19
CA LEU A 284 13.80 18.62 16.78
C LEU A 284 14.15 19.99 16.19
N ARG A 285 13.50 21.07 16.65
CA ARG A 285 13.82 22.45 16.25
C ARG A 285 15.27 22.89 16.52
N SER A 286 15.97 22.19 17.41
CA SER A 286 17.34 22.50 17.85
C SER A 286 18.40 21.48 17.40
N LEU A 287 18.00 20.43 16.67
CA LEU A 287 18.90 19.35 16.23
C LEU A 287 19.35 19.57 14.78
N SER A 288 20.54 19.08 14.44
CA SER A 288 20.95 18.93 13.04
C SER A 288 20.27 17.72 12.37
N ASP A 289 20.29 17.65 11.04
CA ASP A 289 19.60 16.60 10.28
C ASP A 289 20.07 15.18 10.66
N ASP A 290 21.37 14.96 10.79
CA ASP A 290 21.93 13.66 11.22
C ASP A 290 21.51 13.28 12.65
N GLN A 291 21.39 14.27 13.53
CA GLN A 291 20.89 14.07 14.89
C GLN A 291 19.38 13.79 14.90
N ALA A 292 18.63 14.36 13.97
CA ALA A 292 17.19 14.11 13.82
C ALA A 292 16.93 12.65 13.41
N ILE A 293 17.69 12.07 12.48
CA ILE A 293 17.54 10.66 12.08
C ILE A 293 17.66 9.72 13.29
N GLY A 294 18.71 9.90 14.10
CA GLY A 294 18.93 9.12 15.32
C GLY A 294 17.87 9.37 16.41
N ALA A 295 17.42 10.63 16.56
CA ALA A 295 16.44 11.02 17.57
C ALA A 295 15.03 10.48 17.29
N VAL A 296 14.63 10.43 16.03
CA VAL A 296 13.31 9.93 15.59
C VAL A 296 13.29 8.41 15.65
N GLY A 297 14.30 7.77 15.08
CA GLY A 297 14.47 6.32 15.14
C GLY A 297 15.14 5.78 13.89
N SER A 298 16.19 5.00 14.13
CA SER A 298 16.90 4.25 13.10
C SER A 298 17.27 2.85 13.61
N VAL A 299 17.27 1.88 12.71
CA VAL A 299 17.68 0.49 12.97
C VAL A 299 18.75 0.10 11.96
N LYS A 300 19.81 -0.56 12.42
CA LYS A 300 20.89 -1.08 11.57
C LYS A 300 20.87 -2.61 11.60
N ARG A 301 20.82 -3.25 10.43
CA ARG A 301 20.88 -4.72 10.28
C ARG A 301 21.95 -5.17 9.30
#